data_AF-A0A9K3E877-F1
#
_entry.id   AF-A0A9K3E877-F1
#
_cell.length_a   1.000
_cell.length_b   1.000
_cell.length_c   1.000
_cell.angle_alpha   90.00
_cell.angle_beta   90.00
_cell.angle_gamma   90.00
#
_symmetry.space_group_name_H-M   'P 1'
#
loop_
_entity.id
_entity.type
_entity.pdbx_description
1 polymer ?
#
loop_
_entity_poly.entity_id
_entity_poly.type
_entity_poly.pdbx_seq_one_letter_code
_entity_poly.pdbx_strand_id
1 'polypeptide(L)'
;MRVGSVLYFGIKQIGVTGWGSQSPTQAQNLRDSLAEAKSDIVAKIGLRKGSSSFNEARAAGFSEESGTLGDFYETISGSDLVLLLISDSAQVS
;
A
#
# COMPACT_ATOMS: atom_id res chain seq x y z
N MET A 1 -7.81 26.04 2.72
CA MET A 1 -6.50 25.34 2.83
C MET A 1 -6.78 23.95 3.37
N ARG A 2 -6.65 22.88 2.57
CA ARG A 2 -6.91 21.50 3.03
C ARG A 2 -5.65 20.96 3.70
N VAL A 3 -5.77 20.57 4.97
CA VAL A 3 -4.65 20.18 5.86
C VAL A 3 -3.85 18.98 5.31
N GLY A 4 -4.42 18.14 4.45
CA GLY A 4 -3.75 16.94 3.92
C GLY A 4 -2.63 17.18 2.90
N SER A 5 -2.63 18.29 2.15
CA SER A 5 -1.67 18.50 1.05
C SER A 5 -0.23 18.79 1.52
N VAL A 6 -0.05 19.29 2.75
CA VAL A 6 1.28 19.66 3.27
C VAL A 6 2.00 18.45 3.89
N LEU A 7 1.26 17.43 4.35
CA LEU A 7 1.79 16.26 5.07
C LEU A 7 2.58 15.27 4.19
N TYR A 8 2.31 15.24 2.87
CA TYR A 8 2.90 14.27 1.95
C TYR A 8 3.83 14.90 0.90
N PHE A 9 4.45 16.04 1.21
CA PHE A 9 5.32 16.71 0.25
C PHE A 9 6.47 15.78 -0.18
N GLY A 10 6.56 15.50 -1.49
CA GLY A 10 7.58 14.63 -2.08
C GLY A 10 7.21 13.14 -2.17
N ILE A 11 6.10 12.71 -1.57
CA ILE A 11 5.61 11.32 -1.68
C ILE A 11 4.73 11.19 -2.93
N LYS A 12 4.99 10.18 -3.76
CA LYS A 12 4.16 9.78 -4.91
C LYS A 12 3.61 8.38 -4.76
N GLN A 13 4.32 7.48 -4.09
CA GLN A 13 3.85 6.14 -3.80
C GLN A 13 4.10 5.75 -2.34
N ILE A 14 3.06 5.19 -1.72
CA ILE A 14 3.10 4.57 -0.40
C ILE A 14 2.94 3.07 -0.57
N GLY A 15 3.98 2.32 -0.23
CA GLY A 15 3.98 0.86 -0.28
C GLY A 15 3.44 0.27 1.01
N VAL A 16 2.37 -0.51 0.94
CA VAL A 16 1.82 -1.26 2.09
C VAL A 16 2.18 -2.73 1.92
N THR A 17 2.98 -3.29 2.82
CA THR A 17 3.50 -4.65 2.64
C THR A 17 2.71 -5.68 3.43
N GLY A 18 2.45 -6.83 2.82
CA GLY A 18 1.68 -7.91 3.46
C GLY A 18 0.17 -7.65 3.45
N TRP A 19 -0.59 -8.68 3.81
CA TRP A 19 -2.06 -8.66 3.84
C TRP A 19 -2.59 -9.34 5.11
N GLY A 20 -2.00 -9.00 6.26
CA GLY A 20 -2.41 -9.52 7.56
C GLY A 20 -3.68 -8.84 8.08
N SER A 21 -3.90 -8.82 9.40
CA SER A 21 -5.09 -8.17 9.98
C SER A 21 -5.11 -6.65 9.80
N GLN A 22 -3.95 -6.00 9.77
CA GLN A 22 -3.86 -4.53 9.71
C GLN A 22 -3.80 -3.98 8.29
N SER A 23 -3.12 -4.67 7.37
CA SER A 23 -2.85 -4.14 6.03
C SER A 23 -4.11 -3.84 5.21
N PRO A 24 -5.17 -4.68 5.19
CA PRO A 24 -6.39 -4.41 4.44
C PRO A 24 -7.08 -3.12 4.91
N THR A 25 -7.17 -2.93 6.23
CA THR A 25 -7.81 -1.75 6.83
C THR A 25 -6.98 -0.50 6.57
N GLN A 26 -5.67 -0.55 6.81
CA GLN A 26 -4.80 0.62 6.60
C GLN A 26 -4.73 1.02 5.12
N ALA A 27 -4.61 0.06 4.21
CA ALA A 27 -4.55 0.35 2.79
C ALA A 27 -5.83 0.96 2.24
N GLN A 28 -7.00 0.43 2.63
CA GLN A 28 -8.29 1.00 2.20
C GLN A 28 -8.50 2.39 2.78
N ASN A 29 -8.25 2.60 4.07
CA ASN A 29 -8.36 3.91 4.69
C ASN A 29 -7.41 4.93 4.03
N LEU A 30 -6.19 4.52 3.71
CA LEU A 30 -5.21 5.36 3.01
C LEU A 30 -5.71 5.73 1.61
N ARG A 31 -6.13 4.75 0.81
CA ARG A 31 -6.69 4.97 -0.53
C ARG A 31 -7.87 5.95 -0.48
N ASP A 32 -8.82 5.70 0.42
CA ASP A 32 -10.05 6.49 0.52
C ASP A 32 -9.75 7.92 0.98
N SER A 33 -8.84 8.09 1.95
CA SER A 33 -8.38 9.41 2.42
C SER A 33 -7.63 10.19 1.34
N LEU A 34 -6.77 9.52 0.55
CA LEU A 34 -6.04 10.14 -0.56
C LEU A 34 -7.00 10.56 -1.67
N ALA A 35 -8.01 9.74 -1.98
CA ALA A 35 -9.06 10.06 -2.92
C ALA A 35 -9.90 11.27 -2.46
N GLU A 36 -10.30 11.32 -1.18
CA GLU A 36 -11.03 12.47 -0.60
C GLU A 36 -10.18 13.75 -0.65
N ALA A 37 -8.89 13.63 -0.38
CA ALA A 37 -7.92 14.72 -0.48
C ALA A 37 -7.68 15.17 -1.93
N LYS A 38 -8.12 14.39 -2.94
CA LYS A 38 -7.79 14.56 -4.36
C LYS A 38 -6.27 14.54 -4.60
N SER A 39 -5.59 13.62 -3.93
CA SER A 39 -4.16 13.40 -4.07
C SER A 39 -3.88 12.40 -5.21
N ASP A 40 -2.79 12.62 -5.93
CA ASP A 40 -2.29 11.69 -6.95
C ASP A 40 -1.38 10.60 -6.36
N ILE A 41 -1.24 10.53 -5.04
CA ILE A 41 -0.43 9.52 -4.37
C ILE A 41 -1.06 8.15 -4.54
N VAL A 42 -0.24 7.17 -4.88
CA VAL A 42 -0.65 5.77 -5.05
C VAL A 42 -0.39 4.99 -3.77
N ALA A 43 -1.43 4.35 -3.22
CA ALA A 43 -1.28 3.29 -2.24
C ALA A 43 -1.11 1.94 -2.96
N LYS A 44 0.10 1.37 -2.94
CA LYS A 44 0.43 0.10 -3.63
C LYS A 44 0.68 -1.02 -2.63
N ILE A 45 0.04 -2.16 -2.83
CA ILE A 45 0.20 -3.35 -2.00
C ILE A 45 1.36 -4.20 -2.53
N GLY A 46 2.29 -4.54 -1.65
CA GLY A 46 3.41 -5.44 -1.94
C GLY A 46 3.21 -6.79 -1.26
N LEU A 47 3.03 -7.85 -2.05
CA LEU A 47 2.89 -9.22 -1.56
C LEU A 47 4.01 -10.11 -2.09
N ARG A 48 4.46 -11.06 -1.28
CA ARG A 48 5.45 -12.05 -1.73
C ARG A 48 4.85 -12.92 -2.83
N LYS A 49 5.66 -13.26 -3.84
CA LYS A 49 5.26 -14.18 -4.91
C LYS A 49 4.63 -15.45 -4.35
N GLY A 50 3.46 -15.82 -4.89
CA GLY A 50 2.71 -17.00 -4.46
C GLY A 50 1.89 -16.82 -3.18
N SER A 51 1.80 -15.60 -2.63
CA SER A 51 0.89 -15.31 -1.52
C SER A 51 -0.55 -15.65 -1.90
N SER A 52 -1.28 -16.31 -0.99
CA SER A 52 -2.72 -16.56 -1.15
C SER A 52 -3.56 -15.28 -1.11
N SER A 53 -3.01 -14.20 -0.54
CA SER A 53 -3.72 -12.95 -0.30
C SER A 53 -3.86 -12.05 -1.53
N PHE A 54 -3.29 -12.42 -2.68
CA PHE A 54 -3.49 -11.66 -3.93
C PHE A 54 -4.98 -11.55 -4.29
N ASN A 55 -5.75 -12.62 -4.13
CA ASN A 55 -7.18 -12.60 -4.45
C ASN A 55 -7.97 -11.71 -3.49
N GLU A 56 -7.59 -11.68 -2.21
CA GLU A 56 -8.22 -10.83 -1.20
C GLU A 56 -7.90 -9.34 -1.45
N ALA A 57 -6.65 -9.02 -1.81
CA ALA A 57 -6.27 -7.66 -2.19
C ALA A 57 -7.04 -7.18 -3.43
N ARG A 58 -7.20 -8.05 -4.44
CA ARG A 58 -8.04 -7.76 -5.62
C ARG A 58 -9.50 -7.55 -5.28
N ALA A 59 -10.07 -8.37 -4.39
CA ALA A 59 -11.44 -8.20 -3.91
C ALA A 59 -11.64 -6.87 -3.15
N ALA A 60 -10.59 -6.36 -2.49
CA ALA A 60 -10.58 -5.05 -1.86
C ALA A 60 -10.32 -3.88 -2.83
N GLY A 61 -10.15 -4.16 -4.13
CA GLY A 61 -9.98 -3.16 -5.19
C GLY A 61 -8.53 -2.79 -5.51
N PHE A 62 -7.54 -3.55 -5.04
CA PHE A 62 -6.13 -3.37 -5.41
C PHE A 62 -5.75 -4.33 -6.53
N SER A 63 -5.20 -3.85 -7.64
CA SER A 63 -4.89 -4.70 -8.79
C SER A 63 -3.59 -4.33 -9.47
N GLU A 64 -3.01 -5.30 -10.19
CA GLU A 64 -1.81 -5.10 -10.98
C GLU A 64 -2.05 -4.09 -12.13
N GLU A 65 -3.22 -4.16 -12.76
CA GLU A 65 -3.60 -3.30 -13.90
C GLU A 65 -3.72 -1.82 -13.50
N SER A 66 -4.20 -1.58 -12.28
CA SER A 66 -4.28 -0.22 -11.71
C SER A 66 -2.96 0.24 -11.09
N GLY A 67 -1.93 -0.62 -11.08
CA GLY A 67 -0.64 -0.34 -10.44
C GLY A 67 -0.68 -0.30 -8.92
N THR A 68 -1.77 -0.78 -8.30
CA THR A 68 -1.99 -0.72 -6.85
C THR A 68 -1.74 -2.05 -6.13
N LEU A 69 -1.39 -3.11 -6.86
CA LEU A 69 -0.93 -4.40 -6.33
C LEU A 69 0.28 -4.88 -7.12
N GLY A 70 1.25 -5.49 -6.45
CA GLY A 70 2.44 -6.02 -7.11
C GLY A 70 3.33 -6.87 -6.20
N ASP A 71 4.51 -7.22 -6.72
CA ASP A 71 5.52 -7.95 -5.96
C ASP A 71 6.03 -7.13 -4.77
N PHE A 72 6.36 -7.83 -3.69
CA PHE A 72 6.85 -7.26 -2.45
C PHE A 72 8.08 -6.36 -2.64
N TYR A 73 9.12 -6.84 -3.34
CA TYR A 73 10.37 -6.10 -3.50
C TYR A 73 10.22 -4.95 -4.48
N GLU A 74 9.47 -5.16 -5.56
CA GLU A 74 9.15 -4.10 -6.52
C GLU A 74 8.43 -2.94 -5.82
N THR A 75 7.39 -3.25 -5.03
CA THR A 75 6.64 -2.24 -4.27
C THR A 75 7.53 -1.50 -3.29
N ILE A 76 8.42 -2.17 -2.55
CA ILE A 76 9.37 -1.49 -1.65
C ILE A 76 10.29 -0.56 -2.44
N SER A 77 10.90 -1.05 -3.52
CA SER A 77 11.88 -0.29 -4.30
C SER A 77 11.29 0.96 -4.98
N GLY A 78 10.00 0.91 -5.34
CA GLY A 78 9.31 2.01 -6.00
C GLY A 78 8.55 2.96 -5.08
N SER A 79 8.58 2.75 -3.75
CA SER A 79 7.82 3.56 -2.81
C SER A 79 8.68 4.63 -2.14
N ASP A 80 8.13 5.84 -2.01
CA ASP A 80 8.76 6.94 -1.27
C ASP A 80 8.55 6.78 0.25
N LEU A 81 7.49 6.06 0.62
CA LEU A 81 7.16 5.68 2.00
C LEU A 81 6.72 4.22 2.03
N VAL A 82 7.25 3.42 2.97
CA VAL A 82 6.88 2.01 3.14
C VAL A 82 6.23 1.80 4.51
N LEU A 83 5.03 1.23 4.52
CA LEU A 83 4.35 0.70 5.70
C LEU A 83 4.64 -0.81 5.78
N LEU A 84 5.60 -1.17 6.64
CA LEU A 84 6.03 -2.56 6.85
C LEU A 84 5.04 -3.29 7.77
N LEU A 85 3.92 -3.77 7.21
CA LEU A 85 2.83 -4.44 7.94
C LEU A 85 2.87 -5.97 7.80
N ILE A 86 4.06 -6.55 7.93
CA ILE A 86 4.27 -8.01 8.04
C ILE A 86 4.48 -8.41 9.50
N SER A 87 4.37 -9.70 9.82
CA SER A 87 4.62 -10.20 11.18
C SER A 87 6.02 -9.85 11.66
N ASP A 88 6.18 -9.57 12.96
CA ASP A 88 7.48 -9.22 13.56
C ASP A 88 8.56 -10.25 13.23
N SER A 89 8.20 -11.54 13.28
CA SER A 89 9.09 -12.64 12.91
C SER A 89 9.61 -12.55 11.47
N ALA A 90 8.80 -12.04 10.54
CA ALA A 90 9.16 -11.87 9.14
C ALA A 90 9.92 -10.56 8.87
N GLN A 91 9.96 -9.63 9.83
CA GLN A 91 10.75 -8.40 9.74
C GLN A 91 12.21 -8.62 10.14
N VAL A 92 12.46 -9.54 11.07
CA VAL A 92 13.80 -9.79 11.65
C VAL A 92 14.57 -10.89 10.90
N SER A 93 13.90 -11.57 9.95
CA SER A 93 14.44 -12.70 9.19
C SER A 93 15.28 -12.31 7.99
#